data_AF-A0A7L3CGZ3-F1
#
_entry.id   AF-A0A7L3CGZ3-F1
#
_cell.length_a   1.000
_cell.length_b   1.000
_cell.length_c   1.000
_cell.angle_alpha   90.00
_cell.angle_beta   90.00
_cell.angle_gamma   90.00
#
_symmetry.space_group_name_H-M   'P 1'
#
loop_
_entity.id
_entity.type
_entity.pdbx_description
1 polymer ?
#
loop_
_entity_poly.entity_id
_entity_poly.type
_entity_poly.pdbx_seq_one_letter_code
_entity_poly.pdbx_strand_id
1 'polypeptide(L)'
;WGHPCEMCPAQPQPCRRGFIPNIRTGACQDVDECQAIPGVCQGGNCINTVGSYECKCPAGHKQNEATQKCDDIDECSIIPGICEGGECSNAVGSYFCICPRGYVTSVDGSRCIDQRARTCFSNIVSGRCSQELPGRFTKRQCCCESGRCWAIGSVPEMCPVRGSGEWLLGCLVCFLLLAVHSTILNQTIDICKHHPNLCLNGRCIPTLSSYRCECNMGYKQDANGDCIDVDECTSNPCSNGDCVNTPGSYYCKCHAGFQRTPTKQACI
;
A
#
# COMPACT_ATOMS: atom_id res chain seq x y z
N TRP A 1 -2.08 51.77 -37.42
CA TRP A 1 -1.33 52.17 -38.62
C TRP A 1 -1.94 53.46 -39.14
N GLY A 2 -1.15 54.54 -39.13
CA GLY A 2 -1.58 55.91 -39.48
C GLY A 2 -1.17 56.92 -38.40
N HIS A 3 -0.57 58.07 -38.79
CA HIS A 3 -0.19 59.15 -37.88
C HIS A 3 -1.34 60.19 -37.79
N PRO A 4 -1.75 60.63 -36.59
CA PRO A 4 -1.25 60.18 -35.29
C PRO A 4 -1.77 58.77 -34.97
N CYS A 5 -0.89 57.92 -34.45
CA CYS A 5 -1.28 56.58 -33.98
C CYS A 5 -2.06 56.74 -32.66
N GLU A 6 -3.31 56.30 -32.63
CA GLU A 6 -4.04 56.11 -31.37
C GLU A 6 -3.55 54.84 -30.66
N MET A 7 -3.32 54.96 -29.35
CA MET A 7 -3.02 53.81 -28.50
C MET A 7 -4.27 52.94 -28.37
N CYS A 8 -4.14 51.64 -28.61
CA CYS A 8 -5.21 50.70 -28.31
C CYS A 8 -5.56 50.78 -26.82
N PRO A 9 -6.85 50.79 -26.43
CA PRO A 9 -7.24 50.75 -25.03
C PRO A 9 -6.59 49.53 -24.36
N ALA A 10 -6.00 49.74 -23.18
CA ALA A 10 -5.39 48.67 -22.40
C ALA A 10 -6.43 47.55 -22.21
N GLN A 11 -6.12 46.35 -22.68
CA GLN A 11 -6.99 45.18 -22.52
C GLN A 11 -7.29 45.01 -21.02
N PRO A 12 -8.57 44.89 -20.62
CA PRO A 12 -8.95 44.79 -19.21
C PRO A 12 -8.47 43.45 -18.67
N GLN A 13 -7.34 43.50 -17.97
CA GLN A 13 -6.61 42.38 -17.38
C GLN A 13 -6.20 41.28 -18.38
N PRO A 14 -4.89 41.01 -18.56
CA PRO A 14 -4.48 39.83 -19.31
C PRO A 14 -5.09 38.59 -18.64
N CYS A 15 -5.78 37.78 -19.44
CA CYS A 15 -6.31 36.50 -18.97
C CYS A 15 -5.19 35.68 -18.31
N ARG A 16 -5.54 34.88 -17.31
CA ARG A 16 -4.58 33.99 -16.65
C ARG A 16 -4.00 33.01 -17.69
N ARG A 17 -2.80 32.52 -17.42
CA ARG A 17 -2.15 31.48 -18.25
C ARG A 17 -3.11 30.30 -18.45
N GLY A 18 -3.22 29.80 -19.68
CA GLY A 18 -4.22 28.79 -20.07
C GLY A 18 -5.52 29.37 -20.64
N PHE A 19 -5.68 30.70 -20.70
CA PHE A 19 -6.89 31.33 -21.24
C PHE A 19 -6.59 32.39 -22.29
N ILE A 20 -7.42 32.47 -23.33
CA ILE A 20 -7.41 33.51 -24.37
C ILE A 20 -8.63 34.42 -24.25
N PRO A 21 -8.50 35.74 -24.47
CA PRO A 21 -9.62 36.67 -24.41
C PRO A 21 -10.55 36.48 -25.62
N ASN A 22 -11.84 36.33 -25.37
CA ASN A 22 -12.86 36.33 -26.41
C ASN A 22 -13.11 37.75 -26.91
N ILE A 23 -12.79 38.00 -28.18
CA ILE A 23 -12.88 39.35 -28.80
C ILE A 23 -14.29 39.95 -28.83
N ARG A 24 -15.35 39.14 -28.64
CA ARG A 24 -16.75 39.60 -28.67
C ARG A 24 -17.31 39.86 -27.28
N THR A 25 -16.95 39.05 -26.30
CA THR A 25 -17.52 39.11 -24.95
C THR A 25 -16.56 39.68 -23.91
N GLY A 26 -15.27 39.81 -24.24
CA GLY A 26 -14.22 40.17 -23.28
C GLY A 26 -13.96 39.11 -22.22
N ALA A 27 -14.64 37.94 -22.29
CA ALA A 27 -14.48 36.86 -21.35
C ALA A 27 -13.22 36.03 -21.66
N CYS A 28 -12.56 35.53 -20.62
CA CYS A 28 -11.43 34.60 -20.79
C CYS A 28 -11.96 33.19 -21.10
N GLN A 29 -11.61 32.68 -22.27
CA GLN A 29 -11.94 31.34 -22.73
C GLN A 29 -10.74 30.42 -22.53
N ASP A 30 -11.02 29.23 -22.02
CA ASP A 30 -10.03 28.15 -21.87
C ASP A 30 -9.39 27.78 -23.22
N VAL A 31 -8.07 27.57 -23.23
CA VAL A 31 -7.34 27.08 -24.40
C VAL A 31 -7.32 25.56 -24.33
N ASP A 32 -7.89 24.89 -25.32
CA ASP A 32 -7.71 23.45 -25.46
C ASP A 32 -6.28 23.16 -25.93
N GLU A 33 -5.36 22.91 -25.00
CA GLU A 33 -3.96 22.65 -25.35
C GLU A 33 -3.78 21.33 -26.11
N CYS A 34 -4.70 20.38 -25.96
CA CYS A 34 -4.67 19.12 -26.72
C CYS A 34 -4.92 19.34 -28.22
N GLN A 35 -5.67 20.39 -28.58
CA GLN A 35 -5.88 20.80 -29.96
C GLN A 35 -4.87 21.87 -30.41
N ALA A 36 -4.50 22.78 -29.51
CA ALA A 36 -3.65 23.92 -29.83
C ALA A 36 -2.17 23.55 -29.95
N ILE A 37 -1.71 22.50 -29.26
CA ILE A 37 -0.30 22.07 -29.23
C ILE A 37 -0.21 20.61 -29.72
N PRO A 38 0.04 20.39 -31.02
CA PRO A 38 0.22 19.05 -31.58
C PRO A 38 1.41 18.34 -30.91
N GLY A 39 1.14 17.18 -30.31
CA GLY A 39 2.17 16.38 -29.63
C GLY A 39 2.51 16.83 -28.22
N VAL A 40 1.63 17.57 -27.54
CA VAL A 40 1.82 18.00 -26.14
C VAL A 40 1.93 16.85 -25.12
N CYS A 41 1.41 15.66 -25.47
CA CYS A 41 1.55 14.42 -24.68
C CYS A 41 2.13 13.31 -25.56
N GLN A 42 3.42 13.35 -25.87
CA GLN A 42 4.01 12.32 -26.74
C GLN A 42 4.04 10.95 -26.05
N GLY A 43 3.33 9.98 -26.62
CA GLY A 43 3.23 8.63 -26.05
C GLY A 43 2.19 8.49 -24.94
N GLY A 44 1.37 9.52 -24.70
CA GLY A 44 0.27 9.49 -23.73
C GLY A 44 -1.02 10.08 -24.29
N ASN A 45 -2.08 10.08 -23.47
CA ASN A 45 -3.37 10.66 -23.81
C ASN A 45 -3.51 12.06 -23.20
N CYS A 46 -3.76 13.07 -24.02
CA CYS A 46 -4.00 14.44 -23.56
C CYS A 46 -5.44 14.61 -23.08
N ILE A 47 -5.63 15.26 -21.94
CA ILE A 47 -6.93 15.62 -21.37
C ILE A 47 -6.94 17.11 -21.11
N ASN A 48 -7.83 17.84 -21.78
CA ASN A 48 -8.00 19.27 -21.53
C ASN A 48 -8.72 19.50 -20.19
N THR A 49 -8.22 20.43 -19.39
CA THR A 49 -8.81 20.85 -18.11
C THR A 49 -9.00 22.37 -18.10
N VAL A 50 -9.82 22.91 -17.20
CA VAL A 50 -10.05 24.36 -17.20
C VAL A 50 -8.80 25.09 -16.71
N GLY A 51 -8.12 25.78 -17.61
CA GLY A 51 -6.91 26.56 -17.40
C GLY A 51 -5.60 25.81 -17.57
N SER A 52 -5.62 24.54 -18.00
CA SER A 52 -4.44 23.69 -18.22
C SER A 52 -4.82 22.39 -18.92
N TYR A 53 -3.86 21.51 -19.19
CA TYR A 53 -4.08 20.13 -19.61
C TYR A 53 -3.40 19.13 -18.67
N GLU A 54 -3.83 17.87 -18.72
CA GLU A 54 -3.22 16.73 -18.04
C GLU A 54 -2.84 15.66 -19.08
N CYS A 55 -1.58 15.20 -19.05
CA CYS A 55 -1.15 14.07 -19.87
C CYS A 55 -1.24 12.77 -19.06
N LYS A 56 -2.12 11.85 -19.49
CA LYS A 56 -2.17 10.50 -18.94
C LYS A 56 -1.24 9.57 -19.70
N CYS A 57 -0.13 9.21 -19.09
CA CYS A 57 0.81 8.24 -19.63
C CYS A 57 0.31 6.79 -19.47
N PRO A 58 0.75 5.86 -20.34
CA PRO A 58 0.51 4.43 -20.17
C PRO A 58 1.06 3.92 -18.83
N ALA A 59 0.58 2.75 -18.39
CA ALA A 59 1.15 2.09 -17.22
C ALA A 59 2.67 1.90 -17.37
N GLY A 60 3.42 2.09 -16.29
CA GLY A 60 4.89 2.01 -16.30
C GLY A 60 5.60 3.22 -16.93
N HIS A 61 4.89 4.33 -17.21
CA HIS A 61 5.50 5.53 -17.81
C HIS A 61 5.20 6.77 -16.97
N LYS A 62 6.13 7.73 -16.95
CA LYS A 62 6.00 9.05 -16.30
C LYS A 62 6.15 10.17 -17.33
N GLN A 63 5.39 11.24 -17.15
CA GLN A 63 5.55 12.42 -18.00
C GLN A 63 6.86 13.14 -17.65
N ASN A 64 7.65 13.43 -18.68
CA ASN A 64 8.82 14.27 -18.57
C ASN A 64 8.43 15.72 -18.93
N GLU A 65 8.54 16.64 -17.97
CA GLU A 65 8.14 18.05 -18.15
C GLU A 65 8.99 18.79 -19.19
N ALA A 66 10.24 18.38 -19.40
CA ALA A 66 11.16 19.04 -20.33
C ALA A 66 10.93 18.62 -21.79
N THR A 67 10.61 17.35 -22.00
CA THR A 67 10.39 16.78 -23.35
C THR A 67 8.91 16.61 -23.69
N GLN A 68 8.01 16.82 -22.73
CA GLN A 68 6.57 16.60 -22.83
C GLN A 68 6.20 15.18 -23.33
N LYS A 69 7.08 14.22 -23.03
CA LYS A 69 6.98 12.83 -23.46
C LYS A 69 6.76 11.92 -22.25
N CYS A 70 6.00 10.85 -22.46
CA CYS A 70 5.91 9.75 -21.52
C CYS A 70 7.16 8.88 -21.63
N ASP A 71 8.04 9.01 -20.65
CA ASP A 71 9.25 8.19 -20.54
C ASP A 71 8.97 6.99 -19.65
N ASP A 72 9.60 5.87 -20.01
CA ASP A 72 9.56 4.63 -19.25
C ASP A 72 10.08 4.82 -17.81
N ILE A 73 9.42 4.16 -16.86
CA ILE A 73 9.81 4.19 -15.45
C ILE A 73 10.75 3.01 -15.21
N ASP A 74 12.03 3.28 -14.97
CA ASP A 74 12.96 2.24 -14.57
C ASP A 74 12.70 1.79 -13.12
N GLU A 75 11.91 0.73 -12.95
CA GLU A 75 11.58 0.21 -11.63
C GLU A 75 12.79 -0.40 -10.93
N CYS A 76 13.78 -0.90 -11.68
CA CYS A 76 15.01 -1.46 -11.13
C CYS A 76 15.86 -0.40 -10.42
N SER A 77 15.85 0.84 -10.93
CA SER A 77 16.54 1.97 -10.33
C SER A 77 15.77 2.60 -9.15
N ILE A 78 14.43 2.49 -9.15
CA ILE A 78 13.58 3.13 -8.13
C ILE A 78 13.38 2.22 -6.91
N ILE A 79 13.24 0.91 -7.11
CA ILE A 79 12.87 -0.05 -6.07
C ILE A 79 14.03 -1.04 -5.86
N PRO A 80 14.95 -0.74 -4.93
CA PRO A 80 16.04 -1.67 -4.63
C PRO A 80 15.48 -2.97 -4.05
N GLY A 81 15.91 -4.10 -4.61
CA GLY A 81 15.51 -5.43 -4.13
C GLY A 81 14.15 -5.94 -4.63
N ILE A 82 13.56 -5.32 -5.65
CA ILE A 82 12.25 -5.69 -6.22
C ILE A 82 12.14 -7.18 -6.62
N CYS A 83 13.25 -7.81 -7.02
CA CYS A 83 13.30 -9.20 -7.48
C CYS A 83 13.59 -10.25 -6.39
N GLU A 84 13.55 -9.88 -5.09
CA GLU A 84 13.72 -10.80 -3.94
C GLU A 84 14.88 -11.81 -4.11
N GLY A 85 16.06 -11.35 -4.54
CA GLY A 85 17.26 -12.18 -4.75
C GLY A 85 17.58 -12.54 -6.20
N GLY A 86 16.77 -12.07 -7.17
CA GLY A 86 17.12 -12.05 -8.60
C GLY A 86 17.76 -10.73 -9.05
N GLU A 87 18.27 -10.72 -10.29
CA GLU A 87 18.75 -9.53 -10.98
C GLU A 87 17.58 -8.86 -11.72
N CYS A 88 17.38 -7.55 -11.54
CA CYS A 88 16.30 -6.82 -12.20
C CYS A 88 16.75 -6.32 -13.57
N SER A 89 15.90 -6.48 -14.58
CA SER A 89 16.09 -5.91 -15.91
C SER A 89 14.89 -5.05 -16.29
N ASN A 90 15.16 -3.77 -16.59
CA ASN A 90 14.14 -2.84 -17.03
C ASN A 90 13.67 -3.17 -18.46
N ALA A 91 12.38 -3.01 -18.73
CA ALA A 91 11.76 -3.17 -20.04
C ALA A 91 10.77 -2.01 -20.30
N VAL A 92 10.35 -1.81 -21.55
CA VAL A 92 9.44 -0.70 -21.85
C VAL A 92 8.06 -0.98 -21.26
N GLY A 93 7.63 -0.16 -20.32
CA GLY A 93 6.37 -0.22 -19.59
C GLY A 93 6.32 -1.20 -18.43
N SER A 94 7.43 -1.87 -18.12
CA SER A 94 7.52 -2.84 -17.01
C SER A 94 8.96 -3.29 -16.75
N TYR A 95 9.17 -4.18 -15.80
CA TYR A 95 10.45 -4.84 -15.56
C TYR A 95 10.28 -6.35 -15.51
N PHE A 96 11.38 -7.09 -15.65
CA PHE A 96 11.40 -8.52 -15.41
C PHE A 96 12.60 -8.92 -14.56
N CYS A 97 12.42 -9.96 -13.77
CA CYS A 97 13.46 -10.50 -12.90
C CYS A 97 14.18 -11.66 -13.58
N ILE A 98 15.51 -11.64 -13.57
CA ILE A 98 16.36 -12.75 -13.97
C ILE A 98 16.73 -13.53 -12.71
N CYS A 99 16.24 -14.76 -12.64
CA CYS A 99 16.34 -15.56 -11.42
C CYS A 99 17.59 -16.44 -11.37
N PRO A 100 18.20 -16.61 -10.18
CA PRO A 100 19.33 -17.51 -10.00
C PRO A 100 18.92 -18.98 -10.13
N ARG A 101 19.90 -19.88 -10.25
CA ARG A 101 19.65 -21.33 -10.40
C ARG A 101 18.77 -21.88 -9.27
N GLY A 102 17.70 -22.58 -9.63
CA GLY A 102 16.72 -23.16 -8.70
C GLY A 102 15.50 -22.28 -8.45
N TYR A 103 15.49 -21.06 -8.98
CA TYR A 103 14.34 -20.16 -8.98
C TYR A 103 13.83 -20.01 -10.42
N VAL A 104 12.52 -19.83 -10.56
CA VAL A 104 11.86 -19.55 -11.84
C VAL A 104 11.14 -18.22 -11.77
N THR A 105 11.05 -17.53 -12.89
CA THR A 105 10.27 -16.30 -13.00
C THR A 105 8.79 -16.58 -12.80
N SER A 106 8.10 -15.68 -12.10
CA SER A 106 6.64 -15.67 -12.03
C SER A 106 6.02 -15.56 -13.42
N VAL A 107 4.74 -15.92 -13.55
CA VAL A 107 3.98 -15.82 -14.82
C VAL A 107 4.00 -14.38 -15.35
N ASP A 108 3.95 -13.40 -14.44
CA ASP A 108 4.01 -11.97 -14.76
C ASP A 108 5.45 -11.41 -14.86
N GLY A 109 6.48 -12.26 -14.74
CA GLY A 109 7.90 -11.86 -14.83
C GLY A 109 8.46 -11.05 -13.66
N SER A 110 7.62 -10.60 -12.73
CA SER A 110 7.95 -9.61 -11.69
C SER A 110 8.67 -10.14 -10.45
N ARG A 111 8.78 -11.46 -10.25
CA ARG A 111 9.41 -12.05 -9.06
C ARG A 111 9.99 -13.43 -9.30
N CYS A 112 10.96 -13.80 -8.47
CA CYS A 112 11.59 -15.11 -8.48
C CYS A 112 10.91 -16.09 -7.50
N ILE A 113 10.42 -17.20 -8.02
CA ILE A 113 9.74 -18.25 -7.26
C ILE A 113 10.70 -19.41 -7.03
N ASP A 114 10.93 -19.77 -5.77
CA ASP A 114 11.74 -20.93 -5.42
C ASP A 114 11.05 -22.23 -5.85
N GLN A 115 11.69 -22.98 -6.75
CA GLN A 115 11.23 -24.29 -7.24
C GLN A 115 12.06 -25.44 -6.68
N ARG A 116 13.00 -25.18 -5.77
CA ARG A 116 13.83 -26.23 -5.18
C ARG A 116 12.93 -27.12 -4.34
N ALA A 117 13.03 -28.43 -4.55
CA ALA A 117 12.36 -29.43 -3.73
C ALA A 117 13.37 -30.05 -2.76
N ARG A 118 13.14 -29.90 -1.45
CA ARG A 118 14.01 -30.40 -0.37
C ARG A 118 13.19 -31.13 0.69
N THR A 119 13.89 -31.62 1.71
CA THR A 119 13.29 -32.32 2.84
C THR A 119 12.47 -31.36 3.70
N CYS A 120 11.23 -31.75 3.98
CA CYS A 120 10.32 -31.05 4.87
C CYS A 120 10.26 -31.74 6.22
N PHE A 121 10.16 -30.97 7.30
CA PHE A 121 10.12 -31.49 8.66
C PHE A 121 8.90 -30.94 9.40
N SER A 122 8.17 -31.80 10.11
CA SER A 122 6.93 -31.41 10.80
C SER A 122 7.16 -30.84 12.21
N ASN A 123 8.37 -30.98 12.75
CA ASN A 123 8.68 -30.54 14.12
C ASN A 123 10.04 -29.83 14.22
N ILE A 124 10.22 -29.05 15.29
CA ILE A 124 11.46 -28.35 15.62
C ILE A 124 11.81 -28.69 17.07
N VAL A 125 12.98 -29.28 17.30
CA VAL A 125 13.49 -29.64 18.63
C VAL A 125 14.81 -28.92 18.85
N SER A 126 14.89 -28.09 19.89
CA SER A 126 16.10 -27.32 20.24
C SER A 126 16.68 -26.50 19.08
N GLY A 127 15.82 -25.89 18.26
CA GLY A 127 16.23 -25.07 17.10
C GLY A 127 16.68 -25.88 15.87
N ARG A 128 16.55 -27.21 15.89
CA ARG A 128 16.83 -28.08 14.75
C ARG A 128 15.56 -28.74 14.23
N CYS A 129 15.51 -28.95 12.93
CA CYS A 129 14.46 -29.69 12.27
C CYS A 129 14.41 -31.14 12.74
N SER A 130 13.22 -31.63 13.06
CA SER A 130 12.99 -33.03 13.43
C SER A 130 11.70 -33.55 12.81
N GLN A 131 11.60 -34.88 12.69
CA GLN A 131 10.48 -35.57 12.07
C GLN A 131 10.34 -35.25 10.57
N GLU A 132 11.22 -35.89 9.78
CA GLU A 132 11.26 -35.80 8.32
C GLU A 132 9.98 -36.38 7.69
N LEU A 133 9.41 -35.63 6.75
CA LEU A 133 8.28 -36.06 5.93
C LEU A 133 8.78 -36.76 4.66
N PRO A 134 8.18 -37.89 4.28
CA PRO A 134 8.60 -38.64 3.10
C PRO A 134 8.28 -37.84 1.83
N GLY A 135 9.31 -37.58 1.03
CA GLY A 135 9.20 -36.87 -0.25
C GLY A 135 10.08 -35.62 -0.32
N ARG A 136 10.05 -34.94 -1.46
CA ARG A 136 10.70 -33.65 -1.65
C ARG A 136 9.63 -32.60 -1.89
N PHE A 137 9.63 -31.58 -1.06
CA PHE A 137 8.63 -30.52 -1.06
C PHE A 137 9.31 -29.20 -1.37
N THR A 138 8.62 -28.32 -2.10
CA THR A 138 9.05 -26.91 -2.18
C THR A 138 8.92 -26.25 -0.82
N LYS A 139 9.68 -25.18 -0.57
CA LYS A 139 9.57 -24.40 0.67
C LYS A 139 8.12 -23.98 0.93
N ARG A 140 7.41 -23.59 -0.13
CA ARG A 140 6.00 -23.21 -0.09
C ARG A 140 5.12 -24.41 0.30
N GLN A 141 5.17 -25.54 -0.40
CA GLN A 141 4.40 -26.74 -0.02
C GLN A 141 4.66 -27.19 1.42
N CYS A 142 5.92 -27.24 1.83
CA CYS A 142 6.31 -27.62 3.18
C CYS A 142 5.72 -26.68 4.23
N CYS A 143 5.88 -25.37 4.06
CA CYS A 143 5.45 -24.39 5.05
C CYS A 143 3.93 -24.15 5.06
N CYS A 144 3.24 -24.40 3.95
CA CYS A 144 1.80 -24.15 3.80
C CYS A 144 0.93 -25.33 4.22
N GLU A 145 1.43 -26.56 4.14
CA GLU A 145 0.72 -27.75 4.61
C GLU A 145 0.99 -27.98 6.10
N SER A 146 1.89 -28.89 6.45
CA SER A 146 2.14 -29.33 7.84
C SER A 146 3.59 -29.19 8.31
N GLY A 147 4.49 -28.70 7.46
CA GLY A 147 5.89 -28.47 7.81
C GLY A 147 6.08 -27.33 8.79
N ARG A 148 7.20 -27.37 9.50
CA ARG A 148 7.72 -26.30 10.37
C ARG A 148 9.09 -25.80 9.93
N CYS A 149 9.85 -26.63 9.22
CA CYS A 149 11.09 -26.19 8.60
C CYS A 149 11.44 -27.02 7.37
N TRP A 150 12.26 -26.42 6.53
CA TRP A 150 12.65 -26.90 5.22
C TRP A 150 14.17 -26.81 5.12
N ALA A 151 14.87 -27.93 4.91
CA ALA A 151 16.33 -27.94 5.05
C ALA A 151 17.03 -28.72 3.93
N ILE A 152 18.29 -28.37 3.68
CA ILE A 152 19.25 -29.21 2.94
C ILE A 152 20.44 -29.49 3.86
N GLY A 153 20.50 -30.70 4.41
CA GLY A 153 21.56 -31.06 5.35
C GLY A 153 21.52 -30.24 6.65
N SER A 154 22.62 -29.56 6.98
CA SER A 154 22.90 -29.00 8.31
C SER A 154 22.37 -27.58 8.57
N VAL A 155 21.83 -26.88 7.57
CA VAL A 155 21.27 -25.52 7.74
C VAL A 155 19.75 -25.55 7.50
N PRO A 156 18.93 -25.43 8.55
CA PRO A 156 17.48 -25.40 8.44
C PRO A 156 16.97 -24.00 8.06
N GLU A 157 16.19 -23.89 6.98
CA GLU A 157 15.37 -22.71 6.72
C GLU A 157 14.03 -22.88 7.46
N MET A 158 13.77 -21.98 8.40
CA MET A 158 12.53 -22.01 9.17
C MET A 158 11.37 -21.51 8.31
N CYS A 159 10.20 -22.13 8.47
CA CYS A 159 8.99 -21.64 7.84
C CYS A 159 8.51 -20.34 8.52
N PRO A 160 7.90 -19.41 7.77
CA PRO A 160 7.27 -18.24 8.37
C PRO A 160 6.19 -18.68 9.36
N VAL A 161 5.98 -17.87 10.40
CA VAL A 161 5.02 -18.15 11.47
C VAL A 161 3.62 -18.27 10.87
N ARG A 162 2.93 -19.40 11.10
CA ARG A 162 1.58 -19.62 10.58
C ARG A 162 0.66 -18.46 10.96
N GLY A 163 0.00 -17.86 9.97
CA GLY A 163 -0.90 -16.72 10.16
C GLY A 163 -0.23 -15.34 10.11
N SER A 164 1.09 -15.23 9.97
CA SER A 164 1.74 -13.94 9.69
C SER A 164 1.40 -13.46 8.26
N GLY A 165 1.55 -12.16 8.01
CA GLY A 165 1.39 -11.59 6.66
C GLY A 165 2.28 -12.31 5.62
N GLU A 166 3.50 -12.68 6.00
CA GLU A 166 4.43 -13.44 5.17
C GLU A 166 3.94 -14.87 4.88
N TRP A 167 3.34 -15.55 5.87
CA TRP A 167 2.79 -16.89 5.68
C TRP A 167 1.55 -16.87 4.80
N LEU A 168 0.66 -15.89 5.00
CA LEU A 168 -0.53 -15.70 4.15
C LEU A 168 -0.11 -15.43 2.69
N LEU A 169 0.76 -14.45 2.46
CA LEU A 169 1.24 -14.11 1.10
C LEU A 169 1.92 -15.30 0.39
N GLY A 170 2.63 -16.14 1.15
CA GLY A 170 3.24 -17.36 0.66
C GLY A 170 2.27 -18.52 0.37
N CYS A 171 1.22 -18.67 1.17
CA CYS A 171 0.39 -19.88 1.25
C CYS A 171 -1.04 -19.75 0.75
N LEU A 172 -1.48 -18.54 0.41
CA LEU A 172 -2.82 -18.24 -0.13
C LEU A 172 -3.21 -19.13 -1.34
N VAL A 173 -2.25 -19.60 -2.13
CA VAL A 173 -2.50 -20.42 -3.33
C VAL A 173 -2.76 -21.90 -3.01
N CYS A 174 -2.23 -22.44 -1.90
CA CYS A 174 -2.52 -23.82 -1.47
C CYS A 174 -3.96 -23.98 -0.97
N PHE A 175 -4.55 -22.92 -0.40
CA PHE A 175 -5.96 -22.93 0.04
C PHE A 175 -6.95 -22.98 -1.13
N LEU A 176 -6.60 -22.40 -2.29
CA LEU A 176 -7.44 -22.42 -3.49
C LEU A 176 -7.38 -23.76 -4.25
N LEU A 177 -6.22 -24.45 -4.26
CA LEU A 177 -6.05 -25.70 -5.00
C LEU A 177 -6.48 -26.96 -4.24
N LEU A 178 -6.47 -26.97 -2.90
CA LEU A 178 -7.07 -28.06 -2.10
C LEU A 178 -8.61 -28.04 -2.13
N ALA A 179 -9.22 -26.91 -2.53
CA ALA A 179 -10.67 -26.77 -2.69
C ALA A 179 -11.24 -27.51 -3.92
N VAL A 180 -10.42 -28.21 -4.70
CA VAL A 180 -10.90 -29.01 -5.86
C VAL A 180 -11.23 -30.46 -5.48
N HIS A 181 -10.84 -30.94 -4.28
CA HIS A 181 -11.09 -32.34 -3.86
C HIS A 181 -11.96 -32.53 -2.62
N SER A 182 -12.56 -31.48 -2.06
CA SER A 182 -13.59 -31.66 -1.04
C SER A 182 -14.63 -30.55 -1.13
N THR A 183 -15.83 -30.98 -1.45
CA THR A 183 -17.09 -30.25 -1.46
C THR A 183 -17.36 -29.54 -0.13
N ILE A 184 -16.84 -28.33 0.09
CA ILE A 184 -17.37 -27.38 1.08
C ILE A 184 -17.22 -25.95 0.53
N LEU A 185 -18.07 -25.60 -0.43
CA LEU A 185 -18.45 -24.21 -0.67
C LEU A 185 -19.28 -23.76 0.54
N ASN A 186 -18.96 -22.60 1.13
CA ASN A 186 -19.62 -21.93 2.27
C ASN A 186 -19.16 -22.22 3.71
N GLN A 187 -17.86 -22.21 3.98
CA GLN A 187 -17.42 -21.74 5.30
C GLN A 187 -16.25 -20.75 5.14
N THR A 188 -16.54 -19.45 5.29
CA THR A 188 -15.54 -18.44 5.58
C THR A 188 -14.81 -18.86 6.84
N ILE A 189 -13.51 -19.15 6.74
CA ILE A 189 -12.69 -19.48 7.91
C ILE A 189 -12.71 -18.27 8.83
N ASP A 190 -13.35 -18.40 10.00
CA ASP A 190 -13.44 -17.34 11.00
C ASP A 190 -12.08 -17.21 11.71
N ILE A 191 -11.20 -16.39 11.12
CA ILE A 191 -9.84 -16.15 11.61
C ILE A 191 -9.82 -15.58 13.05
N CYS A 192 -10.90 -14.91 13.46
CA CYS A 192 -11.07 -14.38 14.81
C CYS A 192 -11.29 -15.48 15.86
N LYS A 193 -11.85 -16.64 15.47
CA LYS A 193 -11.96 -17.82 16.35
C LYS A 193 -10.66 -18.59 16.50
N HIS A 194 -9.85 -18.61 15.44
CA HIS A 194 -8.57 -19.31 15.45
C HIS A 194 -7.45 -18.51 16.12
N HIS A 195 -7.52 -17.17 16.07
CA HIS A 195 -6.55 -16.30 16.71
C HIS A 195 -7.23 -15.14 17.46
N PRO A 196 -7.42 -15.25 18.79
CA PRO A 196 -8.15 -14.26 19.58
C PRO A 196 -7.41 -12.91 19.75
N ASN A 197 -6.11 -12.84 19.46
CA ASN A 197 -5.27 -11.66 19.69
C ASN A 197 -4.83 -10.94 18.40
N LEU A 198 -5.60 -11.03 17.32
CA LEU A 198 -5.28 -10.39 16.03
C LEU A 198 -5.39 -8.87 16.05
N CYS A 199 -6.31 -8.33 16.85
CA CYS A 199 -6.58 -6.90 16.96
C CYS A 199 -6.13 -6.42 18.34
N LEU A 200 -4.91 -5.89 18.43
CA LEU A 200 -4.44 -5.27 19.67
C LEU A 200 -5.30 -4.03 19.95
N ASN A 201 -5.90 -3.92 21.15
CA ASN A 201 -6.83 -2.84 21.52
C ASN A 201 -8.10 -2.74 20.64
N GLY A 202 -8.55 -3.86 20.05
CA GLY A 202 -9.79 -3.91 19.27
C GLY A 202 -10.45 -5.28 19.22
N ARG A 203 -11.64 -5.34 18.65
CA ARG A 203 -12.43 -6.54 18.40
C ARG A 203 -12.24 -7.01 16.95
N CYS A 204 -11.87 -8.27 16.78
CA CYS A 204 -11.77 -8.89 15.46
C CYS A 204 -13.17 -9.18 14.90
N ILE A 205 -13.41 -8.77 13.64
CA ILE A 205 -14.63 -9.08 12.89
C ILE A 205 -14.26 -9.79 11.58
N PRO A 206 -14.74 -11.03 11.34
CA PRO A 206 -14.42 -11.75 10.11
C PRO A 206 -15.06 -11.08 8.88
N THR A 207 -14.37 -11.12 7.74
CA THR A 207 -14.87 -10.67 6.43
C THR A 207 -14.82 -11.81 5.41
N LEU A 208 -15.47 -11.66 4.25
CA LEU A 208 -15.49 -12.69 3.20
C LEU A 208 -14.10 -13.07 2.67
N SER A 209 -13.12 -12.17 2.78
CA SER A 209 -11.75 -12.37 2.30
C SER A 209 -10.67 -12.34 3.41
N SER A 210 -10.97 -11.87 4.62
CA SER A 210 -10.00 -11.67 5.71
C SER A 210 -10.69 -11.37 7.07
N TYR A 211 -10.18 -10.40 7.83
CA TYR A 211 -10.78 -9.81 9.02
C TYR A 211 -10.62 -8.28 9.00
N ARG A 212 -11.37 -7.60 9.86
CA ARG A 212 -11.15 -6.18 10.19
C ARG A 212 -11.21 -5.99 11.71
N CYS A 213 -10.46 -5.02 12.22
CA CYS A 213 -10.40 -4.73 13.65
C CYS A 213 -11.30 -3.55 14.02
N GLU A 214 -12.39 -3.79 14.74
CA GLU A 214 -13.17 -2.70 15.32
C GLU A 214 -12.50 -2.22 16.61
N CYS A 215 -11.93 -1.02 16.60
CA CYS A 215 -11.14 -0.52 17.72
C CYS A 215 -11.99 -0.25 18.97
N ASN A 216 -11.39 -0.48 20.14
CA ASN A 216 -12.03 -0.14 21.42
C ASN A 216 -12.20 1.39 21.53
N MET A 217 -13.11 1.83 22.39
CA MET A 217 -13.28 3.27 22.70
C MET A 217 -11.93 3.91 23.08
N GLY A 218 -11.63 5.07 22.51
CA GLY A 218 -10.33 5.74 22.66
C GLY A 218 -9.26 5.30 21.65
N TYR A 219 -9.58 4.42 20.70
CA TYR A 219 -8.65 3.96 19.66
C TYR A 219 -9.24 4.16 18.25
N LYS A 220 -8.38 4.36 17.24
CA LYS A 220 -8.73 4.47 15.82
C LYS A 220 -7.84 3.57 14.96
N GLN A 221 -8.32 3.17 13.80
CA GLN A 221 -7.51 2.41 12.83
C GLN A 221 -6.48 3.32 12.15
N ASP A 222 -5.25 2.84 12.03
CA ASP A 222 -4.21 3.45 11.18
C ASP A 222 -4.30 2.95 9.71
N ALA A 223 -3.34 3.36 8.88
CA ALA A 223 -3.27 2.95 7.47
C ALA A 223 -3.01 1.43 7.27
N ASN A 224 -2.51 0.74 8.28
CA ASN A 224 -2.25 -0.71 8.28
C ASN A 224 -3.41 -1.52 8.88
N GLY A 225 -4.43 -0.84 9.44
CA GLY A 225 -5.58 -1.46 10.09
C GLY A 225 -5.36 -1.79 11.58
N ASP A 226 -4.29 -1.28 12.18
CA ASP A 226 -3.98 -1.44 13.60
C ASP A 226 -4.72 -0.38 14.44
N CYS A 227 -5.17 -0.76 15.64
CA CYS A 227 -5.86 0.15 16.55
C CYS A 227 -4.86 0.96 17.38
N ILE A 228 -4.66 2.20 16.96
CA ILE A 228 -3.80 3.17 17.62
C ILE A 228 -4.60 4.06 18.57
N ASP A 229 -3.96 4.45 19.66
CA ASP A 229 -4.51 5.33 20.67
C ASP A 229 -4.89 6.70 20.08
N VAL A 230 -6.05 7.22 20.46
CA VAL A 230 -6.51 8.55 20.05
C VAL A 230 -6.04 9.55 21.09
N ASP A 231 -5.09 10.39 20.72
CA ASP A 231 -4.62 11.46 21.62
C ASP A 231 -5.67 12.57 21.74
N GLU A 232 -6.53 12.48 22.76
CA GLU A 232 -7.56 13.47 23.03
C GLU A 232 -7.01 14.81 23.51
N CYS A 233 -5.74 14.86 23.98
CA CYS A 233 -5.10 16.09 24.41
C CYS A 233 -4.81 17.04 23.25
N THR A 234 -4.79 16.54 22.00
CA THR A 234 -4.69 17.38 20.79
C THR A 234 -5.81 18.44 20.74
N SER A 235 -6.97 18.14 21.31
CA SER A 235 -8.13 19.05 21.34
C SER A 235 -8.17 19.99 22.55
N ASN A 236 -7.15 19.95 23.42
CA ASN A 236 -7.10 20.70 24.70
C ASN A 236 -8.39 20.63 25.55
N PRO A 237 -8.86 19.42 25.92
CA PRO A 237 -10.16 19.23 26.59
C PRO A 237 -10.19 19.63 28.08
N CYS A 238 -9.03 19.88 28.71
CA CYS A 238 -8.92 20.13 30.15
C CYS A 238 -8.99 21.63 30.48
N SER A 239 -10.13 22.09 31.00
CA SER A 239 -10.24 23.42 31.61
C SER A 239 -9.61 23.43 33.01
N ASN A 240 -8.77 24.43 33.31
CA ASN A 240 -8.06 24.56 34.60
C ASN A 240 -7.17 23.35 34.97
N GLY A 241 -6.65 22.62 33.98
CA GLY A 241 -5.70 21.51 34.19
C GLY A 241 -4.84 21.23 32.96
N ASP A 242 -3.71 20.55 33.15
CA ASP A 242 -2.90 20.00 32.06
C ASP A 242 -3.49 18.66 31.60
N CYS A 243 -3.62 18.45 30.29
CA CYS A 243 -4.08 17.18 29.74
C CYS A 243 -2.94 16.16 29.70
N VAL A 244 -3.21 14.92 30.14
CA VAL A 244 -2.29 13.79 30.04
C VAL A 244 -2.99 12.66 29.29
N ASN A 245 -2.46 12.33 28.12
CA ASN A 245 -2.94 11.22 27.30
C ASN A 245 -2.52 9.88 27.91
N THR A 246 -3.41 8.90 27.88
CA THR A 246 -3.18 7.53 28.36
C THR A 246 -3.75 6.51 27.37
N PRO A 247 -3.29 5.25 27.35
CA PRO A 247 -3.84 4.28 26.41
C PRO A 247 -5.36 4.07 26.58
N GLY A 248 -6.14 4.52 25.61
CA GLY A 248 -7.60 4.44 25.52
C GLY A 248 -8.38 5.57 26.21
N SER A 249 -7.70 6.60 26.75
CA SER A 249 -8.35 7.74 27.41
C SER A 249 -7.38 8.87 27.74
N TYR A 250 -7.86 9.92 28.38
CA TYR A 250 -7.02 10.98 28.92
C TYR A 250 -7.48 11.35 30.33
N TYR A 251 -6.60 11.99 31.10
CA TYR A 251 -6.98 12.61 32.37
C TYR A 251 -6.41 14.02 32.50
N CYS A 252 -7.13 14.85 33.26
CA CYS A 252 -6.71 16.21 33.55
C CYS A 252 -5.96 16.27 34.88
N LYS A 253 -4.76 16.83 34.85
CA LYS A 253 -3.99 17.20 36.03
C LYS A 253 -4.34 18.63 36.42
N CYS A 254 -5.17 18.78 37.45
CA CYS A 254 -5.69 20.08 37.86
C CYS A 254 -4.62 21.00 38.45
N HIS A 255 -4.76 22.29 38.14
CA HIS A 255 -3.97 23.34 38.78
C HIS A 255 -4.39 23.51 40.26
N ALA A 256 -3.54 24.18 41.03
CA ALA A 256 -3.81 24.43 42.46
C ALA A 256 -5.14 25.17 42.67
N GLY A 257 -5.97 24.65 43.57
CA GLY A 257 -7.30 25.20 43.87
C GLY A 257 -8.47 24.51 43.17
N PHE A 258 -8.21 23.63 42.20
CA PHE A 258 -9.23 22.85 41.49
C PHE A 258 -9.16 21.37 41.84
N GLN A 259 -10.31 20.70 41.88
CA GLN A 259 -10.43 19.27 42.14
C GLN A 259 -10.82 18.49 40.88
N ARG A 260 -10.30 17.26 40.75
CA ARG A 260 -10.70 16.39 39.64
C ARG A 260 -12.15 15.92 39.82
N THR A 261 -12.88 15.87 38.72
CA THR A 261 -14.16 15.17 38.68
C THR A 261 -14.00 13.67 38.96
N PRO A 262 -15.07 12.94 39.34
CA PRO A 262 -15.02 11.49 39.52
C PRO A 262 -14.53 10.73 38.28
N THR A 263 -14.79 11.26 37.08
CA THR A 263 -14.32 10.70 35.81
C THR A 263 -12.86 11.05 35.48
N LYS A 264 -12.22 11.94 36.25
CA LYS A 264 -10.85 12.47 36.04
C LYS A 264 -10.62 13.21 34.72
N GLN A 265 -11.69 13.48 33.98
CA GLN A 265 -11.68 14.13 32.66
C GLN A 265 -11.89 15.65 32.71
N ALA A 266 -12.10 16.22 33.90
CA ALA A 266 -12.24 17.67 34.09
C ALA A 266 -11.77 18.10 35.48
N CYS A 267 -11.48 19.40 35.61
CA CYS A 267 -11.12 20.06 36.85
C CYS A 267 -12.19 21.10 37.20
N ILE A 268 -12.76 20.97 38.40
CA ILE A 268 -13.85 21.82 38.92
C ILE A 268 -13.46 22.50 40.22
#